data_AF-A0A954W0D2-F1
#
_entry.id   AF-A0A954W0D2-F1
#
_cell.length_a   1.000
_cell.length_b   1.000
_cell.length_c   1.000
_cell.angle_alpha   90.00
_cell.angle_beta   90.00
_cell.angle_gamma   90.00
#
_symmetry.space_group_name_H-M   'P 1'
#
loop_
_entity.id
_entity.type
_entity.pdbx_description
1 polymer ?
#
loop_
_entity_poly.entity_id
_entity_poly.type
_entity_poly.pdbx_seq_one_letter_code
_entity_poly.pdbx_strand_id
1 'polypeptide(L)'
;MLKTRWSVVSLAMLVLSSTAFALYSVSDTGNWPKEWPSELEPLREVSQTFVGPTLEAQHFAMHFKSRDEFEAAWPHILKVKSEGAPIFLMQAPNFFLDKEPVGVVVHCPPVGQWDNPNTPIEGYPVKSRSRWQWTNYIELVVDGQIVDLNRIPLPANTPIVDERFQEDDRSKSDE
;
A
#
# COMPACT_ATOMS: atom_id res chain seq x y z
N MET A 1 11.33 -52.62 -16.21
CA MET A 1 11.97 -52.03 -15.01
C MET A 1 12.65 -50.68 -15.25
N LEU A 2 13.19 -50.37 -16.45
CA LEU A 2 13.86 -49.08 -16.70
C LEU A 2 12.90 -47.88 -16.68
N LYS A 3 11.68 -48.00 -17.24
CA LYS A 3 10.69 -46.91 -17.30
C LYS A 3 10.20 -46.45 -15.91
N THR A 4 10.07 -47.37 -14.96
CA THR A 4 9.64 -47.07 -13.57
C THR A 4 10.67 -46.25 -12.80
N ARG A 5 11.97 -46.40 -13.12
CA ARG A 5 13.05 -45.65 -12.45
C ARG A 5 13.09 -44.18 -12.85
N TRP A 6 12.79 -43.86 -14.12
CA TRP A 6 12.73 -42.48 -14.59
C TRP A 6 11.54 -41.72 -14.00
N SER A 7 10.38 -42.37 -13.86
CA SER A 7 9.19 -41.77 -13.25
C SER A 7 9.40 -41.40 -11.77
N VAL A 8 10.13 -42.23 -11.00
CA VAL A 8 10.43 -41.94 -9.59
C VAL A 8 11.38 -40.75 -9.45
N VAL A 9 12.38 -40.62 -10.34
CA VAL A 9 13.33 -39.49 -10.32
C VAL A 9 12.63 -38.18 -10.71
N SER A 10 11.77 -38.18 -11.72
CA SER A 10 11.00 -36.99 -12.10
C SER A 10 10.02 -36.54 -11.01
N LEU A 11 9.37 -37.48 -10.33
CA LEU A 11 8.47 -37.15 -9.21
C LEU A 11 9.25 -36.57 -8.01
N ALA A 12 10.44 -37.09 -7.71
CA ALA A 12 11.28 -36.57 -6.65
C ALA A 12 11.79 -35.14 -6.92
N MET A 13 12.09 -34.79 -8.18
CA MET A 13 12.46 -33.41 -8.54
C MET A 13 11.29 -32.43 -8.44
N LEU A 14 10.07 -32.82 -8.80
CA LEU A 14 8.89 -31.95 -8.73
C LEU A 14 8.49 -31.59 -7.29
N VAL A 15 8.66 -32.53 -6.35
CA VAL A 15 8.39 -32.31 -4.91
C VAL A 15 9.41 -31.35 -4.27
N LEU A 16 10.63 -31.24 -4.82
CA LEU A 16 11.64 -30.30 -4.31
C LEU A 16 11.47 -28.87 -4.85
N SER A 17 10.65 -28.67 -5.90
CA SER A 17 10.42 -27.36 -6.54
C SER A 17 9.15 -26.62 -6.07
N SER A 18 8.37 -27.18 -5.14
CA SER A 18 7.03 -26.65 -4.80
C SER A 18 6.97 -25.63 -3.67
N THR A 19 8.10 -25.14 -3.14
CA THR A 19 8.08 -24.09 -2.11
C THR A 19 8.07 -22.70 -2.75
N ALA A 20 6.88 -22.22 -3.11
CA ALA A 20 6.65 -20.81 -3.39
C ALA A 20 6.33 -20.10 -2.07
N PHE A 21 7.23 -19.24 -1.59
CA PHE A 21 6.96 -18.38 -0.44
C PHE A 21 6.22 -17.14 -0.92
N ALA A 22 5.02 -16.90 -0.37
CA ALA A 22 4.35 -15.63 -0.56
C ALA A 22 5.16 -14.55 0.15
N LEU A 23 5.52 -13.50 -0.60
CA LEU A 23 6.30 -12.38 -0.08
C LEU A 23 5.50 -11.55 0.94
N TYR A 24 4.17 -11.62 0.89
CA TYR A 24 3.24 -10.98 1.80
C TYR A 24 2.24 -11.99 2.35
N SER A 25 1.85 -11.82 3.61
CA SER A 25 0.58 -12.36 4.10
C SER A 25 -0.54 -11.41 3.67
N VAL A 26 -1.64 -11.94 3.14
CA VAL A 26 -2.76 -11.15 2.62
C VAL A 26 -4.06 -11.58 3.31
N SER A 27 -4.83 -10.60 3.77
CA SER A 27 -6.20 -10.77 4.26
C SER A 27 -7.17 -10.07 3.32
N ASP A 28 -8.27 -10.74 2.97
CA ASP A 28 -9.35 -10.19 2.13
C ASP A 28 -10.26 -9.18 2.87
N THR A 29 -9.78 -8.67 4.00
CA THR A 29 -10.46 -7.68 4.85
C THR A 29 -9.44 -6.67 5.36
N GLY A 30 -9.91 -5.46 5.65
CA GLY A 30 -9.18 -4.48 6.44
C GLY A 30 -9.02 -5.00 7.88
N ASN A 31 -7.80 -5.15 8.38
CA ASN A 31 -7.52 -5.59 9.74
C ASN A 31 -6.90 -4.45 10.57
N TRP A 32 -7.24 -3.20 10.26
CA TRP A 32 -6.73 -2.05 10.99
C TRP A 32 -7.21 -2.04 12.46
N PRO A 33 -6.48 -1.34 13.35
CA PRO A 33 -6.79 -1.27 14.78
C PRO A 33 -8.16 -0.66 15.09
N LYS A 34 -8.73 -0.97 16.25
CA LYS A 34 -10.06 -0.48 16.66
C LYS A 34 -10.08 1.00 17.03
N GLU A 35 -8.91 1.57 17.25
CA GLU A 35 -8.66 2.98 17.57
C GLU A 35 -8.80 3.88 16.34
N TRP A 36 -8.78 3.30 15.14
CA TRP A 36 -9.06 4.04 13.92
C TRP A 36 -10.51 4.57 13.91
N PRO A 37 -10.78 5.67 13.18
CA PRO A 37 -12.11 6.25 13.13
C PRO A 37 -13.17 5.22 12.71
N SER A 38 -14.25 5.12 13.49
CA SER A 38 -15.30 4.13 13.28
C SER A 38 -16.04 4.31 11.96
N GLU A 39 -15.97 5.49 11.34
CA GLU A 39 -16.53 5.76 10.02
C GLU A 39 -15.82 4.98 8.90
N LEU A 40 -14.63 4.42 9.15
CA LEU A 40 -13.93 3.55 8.22
C LEU A 40 -14.39 2.09 8.30
N GLU A 41 -15.05 1.66 9.39
CA GLU A 41 -15.46 0.27 9.58
C GLU A 41 -16.34 -0.31 8.46
N PRO A 42 -17.26 0.44 7.82
CA PRO A 42 -17.99 -0.07 6.64
C PRO A 42 -17.07 -0.49 5.48
N LEU A 43 -15.87 0.08 5.36
CA LEU A 43 -14.91 -0.26 4.31
C LEU A 43 -14.14 -1.55 4.61
N ARG A 44 -14.26 -2.09 5.83
CA ARG A 44 -13.45 -3.23 6.28
C ARG A 44 -13.64 -4.47 5.40
N GLU A 45 -14.86 -4.73 4.96
CA GLU A 45 -15.22 -5.88 4.11
C GLU A 45 -14.75 -5.77 2.66
N VAL A 46 -14.50 -4.54 2.18
CA VAL A 46 -14.06 -4.28 0.79
C VAL A 46 -12.59 -3.88 0.70
N SER A 47 -11.89 -3.86 1.84
CA SER A 47 -10.47 -3.53 1.93
C SER A 47 -9.63 -4.79 2.04
N GLN A 48 -8.34 -4.70 1.76
CA GLN A 48 -7.37 -5.76 1.96
C GLN A 48 -6.27 -5.33 2.93
N THR A 49 -5.70 -6.29 3.64
CA THR A 49 -4.53 -6.07 4.49
C THR A 49 -3.37 -6.89 3.97
N PHE A 50 -2.24 -6.24 3.73
CA PHE A 50 -0.98 -6.88 3.38
C PHE A 50 -0.01 -6.73 4.53
N VAL A 51 0.70 -7.81 4.88
CA VAL A 51 1.74 -7.79 5.90
C VAL A 51 3.04 -8.33 5.30
N GLY A 52 4.11 -7.53 5.35
CA GLY A 52 5.42 -7.88 4.80
C GLY A 52 5.95 -6.87 3.77
N PRO A 53 6.96 -7.23 2.96
CA PRO A 53 7.78 -8.43 3.10
C PRO A 53 8.77 -8.29 4.25
N THR A 54 9.13 -7.05 4.53
CA THR A 54 10.21 -6.68 5.42
C THR A 54 9.56 -6.17 6.70
N LEU A 55 10.02 -6.71 7.84
CA LEU A 55 9.65 -6.25 9.19
C LEU A 55 8.17 -6.44 9.59
N GLU A 56 7.35 -7.20 8.86
CA GLU A 56 5.89 -7.29 9.12
C GLU A 56 5.17 -5.92 9.06
N ALA A 57 5.66 -5.01 8.20
CA ALA A 57 4.97 -3.76 7.90
C ALA A 57 3.56 -4.05 7.35
N GLN A 58 2.58 -3.22 7.71
CA GLN A 58 1.19 -3.42 7.35
C GLN A 58 0.76 -2.40 6.28
N HIS A 59 -0.03 -2.86 5.33
CA HIS A 59 -0.60 -2.01 4.28
C HIS A 59 -2.10 -2.27 4.20
N PHE A 60 -2.90 -1.23 4.40
CA PHE A 60 -4.34 -1.29 4.33
C PHE A 60 -4.81 -0.68 3.01
N ALA A 61 -5.19 -1.54 2.08
CA ALA A 61 -5.67 -1.18 0.76
C ALA A 61 -7.19 -1.02 0.79
N MET A 62 -7.67 0.22 0.69
CA MET A 62 -9.08 0.57 0.73
C MET A 62 -9.59 0.82 -0.68
N HIS A 63 -10.63 0.07 -1.06
CA HIS A 63 -11.34 0.23 -2.32
C HIS A 63 -12.62 1.04 -2.11
N PHE A 64 -13.01 1.77 -3.14
CA PHE A 64 -14.23 2.57 -3.16
C PHE A 64 -15.02 2.25 -4.42
N LYS A 65 -16.32 2.05 -4.26
CA LYS A 65 -17.27 1.79 -5.36
C LYS A 65 -17.75 3.07 -6.01
N SER A 66 -17.68 4.17 -5.28
CA SER A 66 -18.19 5.46 -5.74
C SER A 66 -17.39 6.62 -5.16
N ARG A 67 -17.47 7.76 -5.85
CA ARG A 67 -16.92 9.03 -5.38
C ARG A 67 -17.47 9.43 -4.01
N ASP A 68 -18.79 9.31 -3.80
CA ASP A 68 -19.42 9.75 -2.55
C ASP A 68 -18.93 8.92 -1.35
N GLU A 69 -18.70 7.61 -1.55
CA GLU A 69 -18.10 6.74 -0.55
C GLU A 69 -16.66 7.16 -0.22
N PHE A 70 -15.86 7.48 -1.24
CA PHE A 70 -14.51 8.00 -1.06
C PHE A 70 -14.51 9.36 -0.34
N GLU A 71 -15.30 10.33 -0.79
CA GLU A 71 -15.37 11.68 -0.21
C GLU A 71 -15.85 11.63 1.24
N ALA A 72 -16.77 10.71 1.58
CA ALA A 72 -17.20 10.49 2.96
C ALA A 72 -16.10 9.90 3.84
N ALA A 73 -15.30 8.96 3.32
CA ALA A 73 -14.22 8.32 4.08
C ALA A 73 -12.96 9.19 4.19
N TRP A 74 -12.65 10.00 3.18
CA TRP A 74 -11.42 10.78 3.06
C TRP A 74 -11.02 11.57 4.31
N PRO A 75 -11.90 12.37 4.96
CA PRO A 75 -11.51 13.10 6.17
C PRO A 75 -11.15 12.19 7.35
N HIS A 76 -11.64 10.95 7.38
CA HIS A 76 -11.33 9.97 8.42
C HIS A 76 -10.02 9.23 8.13
N ILE A 77 -9.76 8.93 6.86
CA ILE A 77 -8.46 8.41 6.39
C ILE A 77 -7.34 9.41 6.73
N LEU A 78 -7.57 10.71 6.54
CA LEU A 78 -6.56 11.72 6.87
C LEU A 78 -6.17 11.75 8.36
N LYS A 79 -7.06 11.34 9.27
CA LYS A 79 -6.78 11.28 10.71
C LYS A 79 -5.82 10.15 11.10
N VAL A 80 -5.70 9.10 10.28
CA VAL A 80 -4.82 7.97 10.59
C VAL A 80 -3.36 8.22 10.19
N LYS A 81 -3.13 9.22 9.33
CA LYS A 81 -1.81 9.64 8.86
C LYS A 81 -1.01 10.29 9.99
N SER A 82 0.27 9.97 10.11
CA SER A 82 1.16 10.65 11.04
C SER A 82 1.36 12.12 10.66
N GLU A 83 1.62 12.97 11.65
CA GLU A 83 1.93 14.39 11.42
C GLU A 83 3.18 14.52 10.52
N GLY A 84 3.13 15.44 9.55
CA GLY A 84 4.23 15.67 8.60
C GLY A 84 4.45 14.57 7.55
N ALA A 85 3.89 13.37 7.72
CA ALA A 85 3.98 12.30 6.73
C ALA A 85 3.28 12.68 5.42
N PRO A 86 3.81 12.27 4.25
CA PRO A 86 3.33 12.71 2.95
C PRO A 86 2.07 11.96 2.51
N ILE A 87 1.43 12.52 1.50
CA ILE A 87 0.52 11.80 0.60
C ILE A 87 1.25 11.64 -0.74
N PHE A 88 1.47 10.40 -1.16
CA PHE A 88 1.98 10.07 -2.48
C PHE A 88 0.81 9.96 -3.45
N LEU A 89 0.81 10.78 -4.50
CA LEU A 89 -0.15 10.65 -5.58
C LEU A 89 0.36 9.62 -6.56
N MET A 90 -0.45 8.60 -6.80
CA MET A 90 -0.11 7.46 -7.64
C MET A 90 -1.10 7.34 -8.80
N GLN A 91 -0.65 6.76 -9.91
CA GLN A 91 -1.52 6.32 -10.98
C GLN A 91 -1.62 4.79 -10.95
N ALA A 92 -2.74 4.24 -11.42
CA ALA A 92 -2.85 2.81 -11.69
C ALA A 92 -1.80 2.34 -12.74
N PRO A 93 -1.36 1.07 -12.68
CA PRO A 93 -1.71 0.06 -11.67
C PRO A 93 -0.98 0.29 -10.33
N ASN A 94 -1.61 -0.09 -9.22
CA ASN A 94 -0.97 -0.12 -7.90
C ASN A 94 -0.99 -1.55 -7.36
N PHE A 95 0.15 -2.01 -6.86
CA PHE A 95 0.33 -3.38 -6.38
C PHE A 95 -0.70 -3.79 -5.29
N PHE A 96 -1.01 -2.89 -4.36
CA PHE A 96 -1.88 -3.19 -3.23
C PHE A 96 -3.37 -3.15 -3.57
N LEU A 97 -3.75 -2.53 -4.69
CA LEU A 97 -5.15 -2.45 -5.16
C LEU A 97 -5.47 -3.51 -6.23
N ASP A 98 -4.55 -4.44 -6.49
CA ASP A 98 -4.66 -5.51 -7.48
C ASP A 98 -5.17 -5.01 -8.85
N LYS A 99 -6.38 -5.41 -9.25
CA LYS A 99 -6.99 -5.06 -10.54
C LYS A 99 -7.77 -3.75 -10.52
N GLU A 100 -8.07 -3.23 -9.33
CA GLU A 100 -8.83 -2.00 -9.20
C GLU A 100 -7.90 -0.80 -9.39
N PRO A 101 -8.21 0.13 -10.31
CA PRO A 101 -7.30 1.21 -10.67
C PRO A 101 -7.32 2.37 -9.67
N VAL A 102 -8.13 2.30 -8.60
CA VAL A 102 -8.41 3.46 -7.74
C VAL A 102 -8.63 3.04 -6.30
N GLY A 103 -8.10 3.84 -5.37
CA GLY A 103 -8.19 3.56 -3.96
C GLY A 103 -7.18 4.33 -3.12
N VAL A 104 -7.12 3.95 -1.86
CA VAL A 104 -6.18 4.49 -0.88
C VAL A 104 -5.40 3.34 -0.28
N VAL A 105 -4.09 3.48 -0.17
CA VAL A 105 -3.26 2.57 0.61
C VAL A 105 -2.70 3.33 1.80
N VAL A 106 -3.01 2.88 3.01
CA VAL A 106 -2.38 3.37 4.23
C VAL A 106 -1.25 2.43 4.60
N HIS A 107 -0.02 2.95 4.58
CA HIS A 107 1.17 2.23 5.01
C HIS A 107 1.37 2.45 6.49
N CYS A 108 1.61 1.38 7.23
CA CYS A 108 1.78 1.40 8.68
C CYS A 108 3.06 0.66 9.09
N PRO A 109 3.69 1.07 10.21
CA PRO A 109 4.79 0.33 10.78
C PRO A 109 4.33 -1.07 11.28
N PRO A 110 5.28 -1.94 11.62
CA PRO A 110 4.97 -3.26 12.16
C PRO A 110 4.08 -3.24 13.40
N VAL A 111 3.35 -4.33 13.63
CA VAL A 111 2.50 -4.49 14.83
C VAL A 111 3.32 -4.25 16.10
N GLY A 112 2.73 -3.54 17.07
CA GLY A 112 3.41 -3.09 18.29
C GLY A 112 4.23 -1.80 18.14
N GLN A 113 4.35 -1.22 16.94
CA GLN A 113 5.00 0.08 16.70
C GLN A 113 4.02 1.18 16.24
N TRP A 114 2.72 0.89 16.31
CA TRP A 114 1.63 1.75 15.89
C TRP A 114 1.28 2.85 16.91
N ASP A 115 1.47 2.56 18.21
CA ASP A 115 1.16 3.47 19.32
C ASP A 115 2.07 4.71 19.37
N ASN A 116 3.21 4.66 18.67
CA ASN A 116 4.18 5.75 18.63
C ASN A 116 4.90 5.73 17.28
N PRO A 117 4.29 6.27 16.21
CA PRO A 117 4.94 6.33 14.90
C PRO A 117 6.24 7.12 15.05
N ASN A 118 7.35 6.40 15.06
CA ASN A 118 8.67 6.96 15.29
C ASN A 118 8.96 8.00 14.20
N THR A 119 9.71 9.03 14.58
CA THR A 119 10.03 10.17 13.71
C THR A 119 10.57 9.74 12.35
N PRO A 120 10.38 10.57 11.30
CA PRO A 120 10.90 10.27 9.97
C PRO A 120 12.40 9.95 10.04
N ILE A 121 12.85 8.95 9.28
CA ILE A 121 14.27 8.57 9.28
C ILE A 121 15.10 9.72 8.72
N GLU A 122 16.02 10.24 9.54
CA GLU A 122 16.92 11.30 9.13
C GLU A 122 17.88 10.85 8.00
N GLY A 123 18.37 11.80 7.20
CA GLY A 123 19.28 11.51 6.08
C GLY A 123 18.61 11.02 4.79
N TYR A 124 17.35 10.56 4.83
CA TYR A 124 16.59 10.24 3.62
C TYR A 124 15.84 11.46 3.07
N PRO A 125 15.78 11.65 1.72
CA PRO A 125 14.98 12.71 1.11
C PRO A 125 13.50 12.61 1.49
N VAL A 126 12.81 13.75 1.56
CA VAL A 126 11.36 13.82 1.86
C VAL A 126 10.52 12.97 0.91
N LYS A 127 10.91 12.89 -0.37
CA LYS A 127 10.25 12.08 -1.39
C LYS A 127 10.51 10.58 -1.29
N SER A 128 11.41 10.13 -0.42
CA SER A 128 11.74 8.71 -0.28
C SER A 128 10.76 8.01 0.66
N ARG A 129 10.07 6.95 0.19
CA ARG A 129 9.23 6.10 1.05
C ARG A 129 10.00 5.53 2.26
N SER A 130 11.29 5.25 2.12
CA SER A 130 12.15 4.76 3.21
C SER A 130 12.23 5.72 4.38
N ARG A 131 12.14 7.04 4.14
CA ARG A 131 12.06 8.05 5.21
C ARG A 131 10.86 7.83 6.13
N TRP A 132 9.76 7.34 5.58
CA TRP A 132 8.45 7.27 6.21
C TRP A 132 8.05 5.86 6.65
N GLN A 133 8.94 4.87 6.52
CA GLN A 133 8.62 3.46 6.80
C GLN A 133 8.17 3.18 8.24
N TRP A 134 8.47 4.08 9.19
CA TRP A 134 8.06 3.98 10.60
C TRP A 134 6.85 4.85 10.95
N THR A 135 6.24 5.48 9.96
CA THR A 135 5.10 6.39 10.11
C THR A 135 3.91 5.91 9.31
N ASN A 136 2.72 6.39 9.68
CA ASN A 136 1.55 6.19 8.85
C ASN A 136 1.57 7.21 7.71
N TYR A 137 1.79 6.76 6.48
CA TYR A 137 1.71 7.59 5.27
C TYR A 137 0.72 6.99 4.27
N ILE A 138 0.30 7.81 3.31
CA ILE A 138 -0.78 7.47 2.38
C ILE A 138 -0.26 7.43 0.95
N GLU A 139 -0.63 6.39 0.21
CA GLU A 139 -0.70 6.43 -1.25
C GLU A 139 -2.15 6.66 -1.67
N LEU A 140 -2.36 7.67 -2.51
CA LEU A 140 -3.65 8.01 -3.08
C LEU A 140 -3.60 7.72 -4.58
N VAL A 141 -4.30 6.69 -5.03
CA VAL A 141 -4.32 6.28 -6.43
C VAL A 141 -5.44 7.03 -7.14
N VAL A 142 -5.09 7.93 -8.05
CA VAL A 142 -5.99 8.91 -8.65
C VAL A 142 -6.46 8.46 -10.03
N ASP A 143 -7.77 8.46 -10.25
CA ASP A 143 -8.41 8.14 -11.53
C ASP A 143 -9.19 9.33 -12.14
N GLY A 144 -9.42 10.39 -11.36
CA GLY A 144 -10.24 11.54 -11.76
C GLY A 144 -11.74 11.27 -11.79
N GLN A 145 -12.19 10.04 -11.50
CA GLN A 145 -13.61 9.68 -11.45
C GLN A 145 -14.04 9.47 -10.00
N ILE A 146 -13.50 8.47 -9.32
CA ILE A 146 -13.77 8.23 -7.90
C ILE A 146 -12.88 9.12 -7.03
N VAL A 147 -11.57 9.12 -7.30
CA VAL A 147 -10.59 9.97 -6.64
C VAL A 147 -10.27 11.15 -7.55
N ASP A 148 -10.92 12.29 -7.31
CA ASP A 148 -10.73 13.53 -8.05
C ASP A 148 -10.09 14.61 -7.17
N LEU A 149 -8.83 14.96 -7.49
CA LEU A 149 -8.05 15.95 -6.75
C LEU A 149 -8.65 17.37 -6.78
N ASN A 150 -9.54 17.68 -7.73
CA ASN A 150 -10.20 18.98 -7.79
C ASN A 150 -11.37 19.11 -6.80
N ARG A 151 -11.80 17.99 -6.20
CA ARG A 151 -12.98 17.92 -5.34
C ARG A 151 -12.66 17.63 -3.89
N ILE A 152 -11.53 16.99 -3.62
CA ILE A 152 -11.12 16.68 -2.25
C ILE A 152 -10.21 17.76 -1.67
N PRO A 153 -10.38 18.12 -0.39
CA PRO A 153 -9.39 18.94 0.29
C PRO A 153 -8.14 18.10 0.56
N LEU A 154 -6.99 18.60 0.12
CA LEU A 154 -5.68 18.13 0.59
C LEU A 154 -5.28 18.94 1.83
N PRO A 155 -4.70 18.32 2.88
CA PRO A 155 -4.33 19.04 4.08
C PRO A 155 -3.19 20.03 3.79
N ALA A 156 -3.35 21.30 4.18
CA ALA A 156 -2.39 22.37 3.87
C ALA A 156 -0.96 22.10 4.41
N ASN A 157 -0.84 21.39 5.53
CA ASN A 157 0.43 21.09 6.19
C ASN A 157 0.97 19.68 5.85
N THR A 158 0.48 19.07 4.76
CA THR A 158 0.91 17.73 4.34
C THR A 158 1.75 17.83 3.06
N PRO A 159 3.00 17.30 3.07
CA PRO A 159 3.77 17.19 1.84
C PRO A 159 3.03 16.33 0.82
N ILE A 160 2.89 16.83 -0.41
CA ILE A 160 2.34 16.09 -1.54
C ILE A 160 3.48 15.70 -2.46
N VAL A 161 3.66 14.40 -2.68
CA VAL A 161 4.65 13.87 -3.61
C VAL A 161 3.90 13.28 -4.79
N ASP A 162 4.01 13.93 -5.95
CA ASP A 162 3.32 13.47 -7.16
C ASP A 162 4.20 12.47 -7.93
N GLU A 163 3.85 11.19 -7.87
CA GLU A 163 4.52 10.10 -8.58
C GLU A 163 3.66 9.54 -9.72
N ARG A 164 2.55 10.21 -10.09
CA ARG A 164 1.68 9.80 -11.19
C ARG A 164 2.43 9.78 -12.53
N PHE A 165 3.40 10.68 -12.67
CA PHE A 165 4.24 10.79 -13.85
C PHE A 165 5.69 10.59 -13.42
N GLN A 166 6.20 9.36 -13.55
CA GLN A 166 7.64 9.16 -13.42
C GLN A 166 8.32 9.89 -14.57
N GLU A 167 9.21 10.85 -14.26
CA GLU A 167 10.12 11.40 -15.26
C GLU A 167 10.93 10.24 -15.83
N ASP A 168 10.81 10.00 -17.13
CA ASP A 168 11.60 8.99 -17.82
C ASP A 168 13.07 9.47 -17.81
N ASP A 169 13.81 9.11 -16.76
CA ASP A 169 15.23 9.46 -16.57
C ASP A 169 16.15 8.87 -17.67
N ARG A 170 15.57 8.12 -18.63
CA ARG A 170 16.22 7.66 -19.86
C ARG A 170 16.63 8.78 -20.83
N SER A 171 16.33 10.05 -20.53
CA SER A 171 16.71 11.20 -21.36
C SER A 171 17.95 11.96 -20.86
N LYS A 172 18.54 11.60 -19.72
CA LYS A 172 19.69 12.33 -19.12
C LYS A 172 21.05 11.60 -19.22
N SER A 173 21.14 10.51 -19.97
CA SER A 173 22.42 9.78 -20.17
C SER A 173 23.18 10.14 -21.44
N ASP A 174 22.65 11.02 -22.30
CA ASP A 174 23.19 11.27 -23.64
C ASP A 174 23.65 12.73 -23.88
N GLU A 175 23.95 13.50 -22.84
CA GLU A 175 24.63 14.82 -22.94
C GLU A 175 25.99 14.85 -22.23
#